data_AF-A0A1Y1LAR7-F1
#
_entry.id   AF-A0A1Y1LAR7-F1
#
_cell.length_a   1.000
_cell.length_b   1.000
_cell.length_c   1.000
_cell.angle_alpha   90.00
_cell.angle_beta   90.00
_cell.angle_gamma   90.00
#
_symmetry.space_group_name_H-M   'P 1'
#
loop_
_entity.id
_entity.type
_entity.pdbx_description
1 polymer ?
#
loop_
_entity_poly.entity_id
_entity_poly.type
_entity_poly.pdbx_seq_one_letter_code
_entity_poly.pdbx_strand_id
1 'polypeptide(L)'
;MDQVPDQISQESDKQTMQGLLVLKEINRIFRSKLREITTTTDTQLKPYIQGWLQDLMEQNEMLVSVVAELENEAAMRVSMLEEKMRGSTLSCDNIMQKYKDNVPINFVREMCQRLMFLQNDVYNLLEFIKRIRYCNNWSTVGLKFCTVDPNVLQPSELDKIHAVPAELTTKLCQTADQTQYIQNESLMQDLNFQLSLKEEEINSVKKSMLKAHDSLLVKVSEKYEQNLALRKTVRTLECELREMSEEIQNRDSLIAELQVQRTENVEDGKQLENAMLQLEMKDGIIKQLHDELTKKELDYKRKCEEMQKSMTTLQKECDLAKLEWQARISASEDQIALLRKENVRVVRMLLVNLCPILFQEKLKANQKNLDKLRVGIRLYLQ
;
A
#
# COMPACT_ATOMS: atom_id res chain seq x y z
N MET A 1 -3.78 46.93 -16.90
CA MET A 1 -4.54 45.72 -17.30
C MET A 1 -4.90 45.05 -15.98
N ASP A 2 -5.94 45.51 -15.29
CA ASP A 2 -6.05 45.31 -13.83
C ASP A 2 -7.47 44.93 -13.38
N GLN A 3 -8.01 43.82 -13.89
CA GLN A 3 -9.31 43.28 -13.41
C GLN A 3 -9.41 41.74 -13.40
N VAL A 4 -8.28 41.01 -13.45
CA VAL A 4 -8.29 39.54 -13.56
C VAL A 4 -8.12 38.74 -12.24
N PRO A 5 -7.60 39.27 -11.11
CA PRO A 5 -7.37 38.43 -9.91
C PRO A 5 -8.65 37.94 -9.19
N ASP A 6 -9.69 38.80 -9.10
CA ASP A 6 -10.88 38.51 -8.26
C ASP A 6 -11.83 37.48 -8.86
N GLN A 7 -11.82 37.29 -10.20
CA GLN A 7 -12.72 36.34 -10.85
C GLN A 7 -12.28 34.89 -10.62
N ILE A 8 -10.98 34.60 -10.59
CA ILE A 8 -10.44 33.24 -10.48
C ILE A 8 -10.66 32.68 -9.06
N SER A 9 -10.51 33.52 -8.03
CA SER A 9 -10.74 33.12 -6.63
C SER A 9 -12.23 32.85 -6.35
N GLN A 10 -13.14 33.68 -6.89
CA GLN A 10 -14.59 33.46 -6.77
C GLN A 10 -15.12 32.26 -7.58
N GLU A 11 -14.49 31.93 -8.72
CA GLU A 11 -14.86 30.76 -9.54
C GLU A 11 -14.42 29.45 -8.87
N SER A 12 -13.22 29.46 -8.25
CA SER A 12 -12.68 28.34 -7.46
C SER A 12 -13.57 28.04 -6.25
N ASP A 13 -13.91 29.04 -5.45
CA ASP A 13 -14.77 28.86 -4.26
C ASP A 13 -16.18 28.36 -4.63
N LYS A 14 -16.72 28.81 -5.77
CA LYS A 14 -18.01 28.31 -6.30
C LYS A 14 -17.94 26.86 -6.74
N GLN A 15 -16.84 26.43 -7.37
CA GLN A 15 -16.65 25.04 -7.79
C GLN A 15 -16.49 24.09 -6.58
N THR A 16 -15.76 24.50 -5.55
CA THR A 16 -15.60 23.72 -4.31
C THR A 16 -16.92 23.59 -3.56
N MET A 17 -17.70 24.68 -3.46
CA MET A 17 -19.02 24.66 -2.83
C MET A 17 -20.04 23.82 -3.63
N GLN A 18 -19.93 23.80 -4.97
CA GLN A 18 -20.69 22.88 -5.82
C GLN A 18 -20.29 21.42 -5.60
N GLY A 19 -19.00 21.11 -5.46
CA GLY A 19 -18.50 19.76 -5.17
C GLY A 19 -19.10 19.18 -3.89
N LEU A 20 -19.10 19.97 -2.81
CA LEU A 20 -19.71 19.61 -1.52
C LEU A 20 -21.22 19.37 -1.62
N LEU A 21 -21.93 20.16 -2.42
CA LEU A 21 -23.37 19.98 -2.66
C LEU A 21 -23.67 18.71 -3.46
N VAL A 22 -22.86 18.42 -4.49
CA VAL A 22 -22.96 17.19 -5.28
C VAL A 22 -22.67 15.97 -4.42
N LEU A 23 -21.65 16.02 -3.56
CA LEU A 23 -21.31 14.94 -2.63
C LEU A 23 -22.43 14.66 -1.62
N LYS A 24 -23.06 15.72 -1.07
CA LYS A 24 -24.23 15.58 -0.19
C LYS A 24 -25.42 14.94 -0.92
N GLU A 25 -25.65 15.31 -2.18
CA GLU A 25 -26.76 14.78 -2.96
C GLU A 25 -26.53 13.32 -3.38
N ILE A 26 -25.29 12.95 -3.75
CA ILE A 26 -24.89 11.56 -3.99
C ILE A 26 -25.07 10.72 -2.72
N ASN A 27 -24.66 11.24 -1.56
CA ASN A 27 -24.82 10.55 -0.28
C ASN A 27 -26.30 10.37 0.09
N ARG A 28 -27.15 11.36 -0.22
CA ARG A 28 -28.62 11.27 -0.07
C ARG A 28 -29.21 10.15 -0.95
N ILE A 29 -28.81 10.09 -2.22
CA ILE A 29 -29.28 9.07 -3.17
C ILE A 29 -28.81 7.68 -2.73
N PHE A 30 -27.56 7.54 -2.32
CA PHE A 30 -26.99 6.30 -1.82
C PHE A 30 -27.76 5.79 -0.58
N ARG A 31 -27.98 6.66 0.42
CA ARG A 31 -28.80 6.35 1.60
C ARG A 31 -30.24 5.95 1.23
N SER A 32 -30.82 6.55 0.19
CA SER A 32 -32.16 6.17 -0.28
C SER A 32 -32.20 4.78 -0.90
N LYS A 33 -31.26 4.47 -1.80
CA LYS A 33 -31.10 3.15 -2.43
C LYS A 33 -30.83 2.04 -1.42
N LEU A 34 -30.05 2.33 -0.37
CA LEU A 34 -29.76 1.35 0.68
C LEU A 34 -30.98 0.99 1.54
N ARG A 35 -31.84 1.98 1.82
CA ARG A 35 -33.13 1.74 2.52
C ARG A 35 -34.11 0.90 1.70
N GLU A 36 -34.05 1.02 0.38
CA GLU A 36 -34.83 0.22 -0.56
C GLU A 36 -34.38 -1.26 -0.54
N ILE A 37 -33.07 -1.50 -0.52
CA ILE A 37 -32.51 -2.87 -0.47
C ILE A 37 -32.85 -3.59 0.85
N THR A 38 -32.89 -2.86 1.97
CA THR A 38 -33.25 -3.41 3.30
C THR A 38 -34.75 -3.71 3.47
N THR A 39 -35.61 -3.17 2.58
CA THR A 39 -37.05 -3.45 2.59
C THR A 39 -37.42 -4.64 1.69
N THR A 40 -36.59 -4.99 0.70
CA THR A 40 -36.88 -6.06 -0.27
C THR A 40 -36.24 -7.43 0.02
N THR A 41 -35.36 -7.56 1.02
CA THR A 41 -34.56 -8.79 1.25
C THR A 41 -35.11 -9.75 2.31
N ASP A 42 -34.90 -11.05 2.05
CA ASP A 42 -35.36 -12.21 2.80
C ASP A 42 -34.98 -12.19 4.30
N THR A 43 -35.88 -12.65 5.16
CA THR A 43 -35.92 -12.39 6.61
C THR A 43 -34.71 -12.93 7.39
N GLN A 44 -33.98 -13.91 6.85
CA GLN A 44 -32.84 -14.55 7.53
C GLN A 44 -31.50 -13.86 7.26
N LEU A 45 -31.30 -13.24 6.09
CA LEU A 45 -30.05 -12.54 5.72
C LEU A 45 -30.06 -11.05 6.08
N LYS A 46 -31.24 -10.53 6.39
CA LYS A 46 -31.49 -9.13 6.76
C LYS A 46 -30.59 -8.58 7.88
N PRO A 47 -30.33 -9.27 9.02
CA PRO A 47 -29.50 -8.70 10.08
C PRO A 47 -28.03 -8.58 9.69
N TYR A 48 -27.49 -9.51 8.89
CA TYR A 48 -26.11 -9.47 8.41
C TYR A 48 -25.92 -8.36 7.38
N ILE A 49 -26.87 -8.21 6.46
CA ILE A 49 -26.88 -7.12 5.47
C ILE A 49 -27.05 -5.78 6.18
N GLN A 50 -27.87 -5.68 7.23
CA GLN A 50 -27.99 -4.46 8.05
C GLN A 50 -26.69 -4.09 8.77
N GLY A 51 -25.99 -5.05 9.36
CA GLY A 51 -24.69 -4.80 10.00
C GLY A 51 -23.66 -4.26 9.01
N TRP A 52 -23.51 -4.95 7.88
CA TRP A 52 -22.56 -4.53 6.83
C TRP A 52 -22.93 -3.17 6.21
N LEU A 53 -24.22 -2.89 6.07
CA LEU A 53 -24.70 -1.58 5.62
C LEU A 53 -24.42 -0.47 6.62
N GLN A 54 -24.58 -0.74 7.91
CA GLN A 54 -24.28 0.21 8.98
C GLN A 54 -22.78 0.55 8.98
N ASP A 55 -21.91 -0.45 8.90
CA ASP A 55 -20.46 -0.26 8.83
C ASP A 55 -20.06 0.55 7.59
N LEU A 56 -20.62 0.23 6.42
CA LEU A 56 -20.38 0.98 5.17
C LEU A 56 -20.91 2.42 5.24
N MET A 57 -22.00 2.66 5.97
CA MET A 57 -22.53 4.00 6.20
C MET A 57 -21.60 4.81 7.10
N GLU A 58 -21.12 4.23 8.20
CA GLU A 58 -20.18 4.87 9.12
C GLU A 58 -18.85 5.17 8.45
N GLN A 59 -18.31 4.24 7.65
CA GLN A 59 -17.10 4.46 6.86
C GLN A 59 -17.25 5.58 5.84
N ASN A 60 -18.38 5.62 5.11
CA ASN A 60 -18.64 6.70 4.16
C ASN A 60 -18.81 8.06 4.84
N GLU A 61 -19.44 8.10 6.01
CA GLU A 61 -19.59 9.35 6.78
C GLU A 61 -18.24 9.86 7.29
N MET A 62 -17.38 8.96 7.79
CA MET A 62 -16.01 9.27 8.16
C MET A 62 -15.20 9.77 6.96
N LEU A 63 -15.25 9.09 5.81
CA LEU A 63 -14.55 9.49 4.59
C LEU A 63 -14.96 10.89 4.13
N VAL A 64 -16.26 11.18 4.12
CA VAL A 64 -16.77 12.51 3.74
C VAL A 64 -16.31 13.58 4.73
N SER A 65 -16.29 13.29 6.04
CA SER A 65 -15.75 14.23 7.04
C SER A 65 -14.27 14.52 6.81
N VAL A 66 -13.46 13.48 6.61
CA VAL A 66 -12.01 13.62 6.38
C VAL A 66 -11.73 14.38 5.09
N VAL A 67 -12.49 14.11 4.02
CA VAL A 67 -12.34 14.86 2.76
C VAL A 67 -12.70 16.34 2.96
N ALA A 68 -13.78 16.65 3.69
CA ALA A 68 -14.15 18.03 3.99
C ALA A 68 -13.09 18.75 4.84
N GLU A 69 -12.48 18.06 5.81
CA GLU A 69 -11.38 18.59 6.62
C GLU A 69 -10.13 18.86 5.77
N LEU A 70 -9.77 17.94 4.87
CA LEU A 70 -8.64 18.10 3.96
C LEU A 70 -8.85 19.24 2.96
N GLU A 71 -10.06 19.39 2.42
CA GLU A 71 -10.41 20.51 1.54
C GLU A 71 -10.30 21.84 2.28
N ASN A 72 -10.79 21.92 3.51
CA ASN A 72 -10.69 23.13 4.33
C ASN A 72 -9.23 23.47 4.68
N GLU A 73 -8.42 22.47 5.06
CA GLU A 73 -6.99 22.66 5.33
C GLU A 73 -6.23 23.10 4.07
N ALA A 74 -6.55 22.53 2.91
CA ALA A 74 -5.98 22.96 1.63
C ALA A 74 -6.33 24.42 1.33
N ALA A 75 -7.60 24.81 1.50
CA ALA A 75 -8.05 26.19 1.33
C ALA A 75 -7.33 27.16 2.28
N MET A 76 -7.18 26.79 3.56
CA MET A 76 -6.43 27.60 4.53
C MET A 76 -4.96 27.76 4.15
N ARG A 77 -4.28 26.69 3.71
CA ARG A 77 -2.88 26.76 3.26
C ARG A 77 -2.70 27.67 2.05
N VAL A 78 -3.61 27.59 1.07
CA VAL A 78 -3.60 28.45 -0.11
C VAL A 78 -3.77 29.92 0.31
N SER A 79 -4.75 30.21 1.17
CA SER A 79 -4.97 31.57 1.68
C SER A 79 -3.75 32.14 2.41
N MET A 80 -3.09 31.33 3.26
CA MET A 80 -1.85 31.73 3.93
C MET A 80 -0.69 31.96 2.95
N LEU A 81 -0.59 31.14 1.89
CA LEU A 81 0.40 31.29 0.83
C LEU A 81 0.18 32.60 0.06
N GLU A 82 -1.06 32.92 -0.30
CA GLU A 82 -1.43 34.17 -0.94
C GLU A 82 -1.08 35.38 -0.07
N GLU A 83 -1.37 35.32 1.23
CA GLU A 83 -1.03 36.40 2.16
C GLU A 83 0.48 36.59 2.30
N LYS A 84 1.25 35.49 2.42
CA LYS A 84 2.72 35.54 2.45
C LYS A 84 3.30 36.10 1.16
N MET A 85 2.77 35.70 0.01
CA MET A 85 3.19 36.23 -1.28
C MET A 85 2.89 37.72 -1.38
N ARG A 86 1.67 38.14 -1.05
CA ARG A 86 1.26 39.56 -1.04
C ARG A 86 2.16 40.39 -0.12
N GLY A 87 2.46 39.89 1.08
CA GLY A 87 3.38 40.54 2.02
C GLY A 87 4.81 40.66 1.48
N SER A 88 5.31 39.61 0.81
CA SER A 88 6.62 39.63 0.16
C SER A 88 6.67 40.64 -1.00
N THR A 89 5.64 40.69 -1.85
CA THR A 89 5.55 41.65 -2.96
C THR A 89 5.53 43.09 -2.44
N LEU A 90 4.70 43.40 -1.45
CA LEU A 90 4.66 44.72 -0.81
C LEU A 90 6.01 45.10 -0.18
N SER A 91 6.73 44.15 0.41
CA SER A 91 8.07 44.38 0.95
C SER A 91 9.09 44.67 -0.15
N CYS A 92 9.09 43.89 -1.23
CA CYS A 92 9.94 44.11 -2.41
C CYS A 92 9.66 45.46 -3.06
N ASP A 93 8.39 45.83 -3.24
CA ASP A 93 8.00 47.12 -3.81
C ASP A 93 8.46 48.29 -2.94
N ASN A 94 8.32 48.19 -1.61
CA ASN A 94 8.82 49.19 -0.68
C ASN A 94 10.36 49.33 -0.73
N ILE A 95 11.08 48.21 -0.89
CA ILE A 95 12.54 48.23 -1.04
C ILE A 95 12.93 48.86 -2.38
N MET A 96 12.28 48.44 -3.48
CA MET A 96 12.52 49.00 -4.83
C MET A 96 12.21 50.49 -4.89
N GLN A 97 11.14 50.93 -4.24
CA GLN A 97 10.76 52.34 -4.17
C GLN A 97 11.81 53.15 -3.37
N LYS A 98 12.30 52.63 -2.24
CA LYS A 98 13.40 53.24 -1.49
C LYS A 98 14.69 53.36 -2.31
N TYR A 99 15.00 52.41 -3.17
CA TYR A 99 16.16 52.53 -4.08
C TYR A 99 15.94 53.54 -5.20
N LYS A 100 14.70 53.63 -5.71
CA LYS A 100 14.29 54.59 -6.74
C LYS A 100 14.34 56.04 -6.24
N ASP A 101 13.99 56.25 -4.97
CA ASP A 101 13.92 57.57 -4.35
C ASP A 101 15.28 58.04 -3.78
N ASN A 102 16.17 57.13 -3.37
CA ASN A 102 17.42 57.49 -2.68
C ASN A 102 18.69 57.39 -3.54
N VAL A 103 18.63 56.84 -4.76
CA VAL A 103 19.81 56.73 -5.64
C VAL A 103 19.42 57.13 -7.07
N PRO A 104 19.70 58.37 -7.49
CA PRO A 104 19.53 58.74 -8.90
C PRO A 104 20.41 57.82 -9.74
N ILE A 105 19.81 57.10 -10.69
CA ILE A 105 20.51 56.22 -11.65
C ILE A 105 21.67 56.96 -12.34
N ASN A 106 21.57 58.29 -12.46
CA ASN A 106 22.63 59.17 -12.98
C ASN A 106 23.87 59.25 -12.09
N PHE A 107 23.73 59.23 -10.75
CA PHE A 107 24.85 59.30 -9.81
C PHE A 107 25.71 58.03 -9.85
N VAL A 108 25.07 56.85 -9.86
CA VAL A 108 25.78 55.57 -9.97
C VAL A 108 26.46 55.45 -11.32
N ARG A 109 25.79 55.87 -12.40
CA ARG A 109 26.38 55.89 -13.75
C ARG A 109 27.62 56.78 -13.83
N GLU A 110 27.56 57.97 -13.22
CA GLU A 110 28.68 58.91 -13.19
C GLU A 110 29.86 58.37 -12.38
N MET A 111 29.59 57.74 -11.23
CA MET A 111 30.63 57.13 -10.40
C MET A 111 31.30 55.93 -11.08
N CYS A 112 30.53 55.07 -11.76
CA CYS A 112 31.09 53.96 -12.55
C CYS A 112 31.98 54.47 -13.69
N GLN A 113 31.57 55.54 -14.38
CA GLN A 113 32.40 56.16 -15.43
C GLN A 113 33.71 56.72 -14.88
N ARG A 114 33.67 57.44 -13.74
CA ARG A 114 34.88 57.96 -13.07
C ARG A 114 35.83 56.84 -12.66
N LEU A 115 35.28 55.73 -12.14
CA LEU A 115 36.08 54.57 -11.75
C LEU A 115 36.79 53.93 -12.94
N MET A 116 36.09 53.81 -14.08
CA MET A 116 36.67 53.28 -15.32
C MET A 116 37.79 54.16 -15.87
N PHE A 117 37.61 55.49 -15.86
CA PHE A 117 38.64 56.44 -16.27
C PHE A 117 39.89 56.35 -15.40
N LEU A 118 39.70 56.31 -14.07
CA LEU A 118 40.80 56.17 -13.13
C LEU A 118 41.55 54.83 -13.30
N GLN A 119 40.81 53.74 -13.49
CA GLN A 119 41.41 52.43 -13.70
C GLN A 119 42.28 52.40 -14.97
N ASN A 120 41.81 53.01 -16.06
CA ASN A 120 42.57 53.17 -17.29
C ASN A 120 43.84 54.01 -17.08
N ASP A 121 43.75 55.12 -16.35
CA ASP A 121 44.89 56.00 -16.10
C ASP A 121 45.94 55.33 -15.20
N VAL A 122 45.52 54.60 -14.16
CA VAL A 122 46.41 53.80 -13.31
C VAL A 122 47.11 52.71 -14.13
N TYR A 123 46.39 52.02 -15.01
CA TYR A 123 46.98 51.02 -15.90
C TYR A 123 48.04 51.64 -16.82
N ASN A 124 47.73 52.78 -17.44
CA ASN A 124 48.65 53.48 -18.34
C ASN A 124 49.86 54.06 -17.59
N LEU A 125 49.70 54.53 -16.35
CA LEU A 125 50.81 54.96 -15.50
C LEU A 125 51.72 53.79 -15.14
N LEU A 126 51.15 52.64 -14.78
CA LEU A 126 51.92 51.43 -14.49
C LEU A 126 52.68 50.95 -15.73
N GLU A 127 52.06 51.01 -16.90
CA GLU A 127 52.69 50.65 -18.17
C GLU A 127 53.81 51.64 -18.55
N PHE A 128 53.61 52.94 -18.29
CA PHE A 128 54.65 53.95 -18.45
C PHE A 128 55.86 53.67 -17.54
N ILE A 129 55.61 53.40 -16.25
CA ILE A 129 56.65 53.06 -15.27
C ILE A 129 57.39 51.77 -15.69
N LYS A 130 56.68 50.76 -16.21
CA LYS A 130 57.29 49.54 -16.74
C LYS A 130 58.19 49.83 -17.94
N ARG A 131 57.74 50.66 -18.91
CA ARG A 131 58.55 51.03 -20.08
C ARG A 131 59.85 51.75 -19.69
N ILE A 132 59.79 52.63 -18.69
CA ILE A 132 60.98 53.29 -18.14
C ILE A 132 61.90 52.25 -17.50
N ARG A 133 61.37 51.39 -16.64
CA ARG A 133 62.18 50.46 -15.85
C ARG A 133 62.83 49.35 -16.69
N TYR A 134 62.12 48.82 -17.68
CA TYR A 134 62.55 47.64 -18.43
C TYR A 134 63.12 47.96 -19.82
N CYS A 135 62.71 49.07 -20.43
CA CYS A 135 63.11 49.43 -21.79
C CYS A 135 63.86 50.78 -21.86
N ASN A 136 64.07 51.46 -20.72
CA ASN A 136 64.64 52.80 -20.61
C ASN A 136 63.99 53.83 -21.56
N ASN A 137 62.69 53.65 -21.84
CA ASN A 137 61.93 54.46 -22.77
C ASN A 137 60.95 55.37 -22.02
N TRP A 138 61.15 56.68 -22.16
CA TRP A 138 60.36 57.73 -21.51
C TRP A 138 59.19 58.23 -22.36
N SER A 139 58.87 57.52 -23.45
CA SER A 139 57.81 57.91 -24.37
C SER A 139 56.42 57.55 -23.84
N THR A 140 55.53 58.54 -23.82
CA THR A 140 54.10 58.37 -23.55
C THR A 140 53.30 57.98 -24.80
N VAL A 141 53.96 57.77 -25.94
CA VAL A 141 53.30 57.42 -27.21
C VAL A 141 52.49 56.13 -27.04
N GLY A 142 51.22 56.20 -27.41
CA GLY A 142 50.24 55.10 -27.30
C GLY A 142 49.54 54.98 -25.94
N LEU A 143 49.90 55.77 -24.93
CA LEU A 143 49.20 55.84 -23.65
C LEU A 143 48.16 56.98 -23.69
N LYS A 144 46.94 56.70 -23.22
CA LYS A 144 45.85 57.69 -23.20
C LYS A 144 45.41 57.92 -21.77
N PHE A 145 45.70 59.11 -21.26
CA PHE A 145 45.24 59.57 -19.95
C PHE A 145 43.96 60.39 -20.10
N CYS A 146 43.09 60.31 -19.10
CA CYS A 146 41.88 61.13 -19.08
C CYS A 146 42.27 62.57 -18.74
N THR A 147 41.85 63.51 -19.58
CA THR A 147 42.06 64.94 -19.35
C THR A 147 40.99 65.48 -18.40
N VAL A 148 41.40 65.98 -17.24
CA VAL A 148 40.51 66.71 -16.33
C VAL A 148 40.36 68.14 -16.84
N ASP A 149 39.13 68.66 -16.87
CA ASP A 149 38.85 70.07 -17.22
C ASP A 149 39.53 71.00 -16.18
N PRO A 150 40.42 71.91 -16.59
CA PRO A 150 41.11 72.83 -15.70
C PRO A 150 40.17 73.68 -14.83
N ASN A 151 38.92 73.88 -15.25
CA ASN A 151 37.94 74.66 -14.50
C ASN A 151 37.36 73.93 -13.28
N VAL A 152 37.58 72.61 -13.15
CA VAL A 152 37.15 71.79 -12.00
C VAL A 152 38.17 71.85 -10.86
N LEU A 153 39.43 72.16 -11.16
CA LEU A 153 40.48 72.39 -10.18
C LEU A 153 40.46 73.88 -9.77
N GLN A 154 39.50 74.27 -8.94
CA GLN A 154 39.61 75.55 -8.24
C GLN A 154 40.84 75.50 -7.31
N PRO A 155 41.75 76.50 -7.35
CA PRO A 155 42.82 76.59 -6.37
C PRO A 155 42.22 76.65 -4.97
N SER A 156 42.67 75.78 -4.08
CA SER A 156 42.32 75.88 -2.67
C SER A 156 42.81 77.22 -2.13
N GLU A 157 42.06 77.82 -1.19
CA GLU A 157 42.42 79.11 -0.58
C GLU A 157 43.76 79.10 0.21
N LEU A 158 44.48 77.97 0.24
CA LEU A 158 45.78 77.84 0.88
C LEU A 158 46.95 78.47 0.10
N ASP A 159 46.80 78.75 -1.20
CA ASP A 159 47.88 79.36 -2.02
C ASP A 159 47.94 80.89 -1.95
N LYS A 160 47.10 81.54 -1.14
CA LYS A 160 47.12 83.01 -0.93
C LYS A 160 48.05 83.48 0.20
N ILE A 161 48.72 82.57 0.92
CA ILE A 161 49.59 82.94 2.05
C ILE A 161 51.03 83.17 1.58
N HIS A 162 51.27 84.08 0.64
CA HIS A 162 52.62 84.62 0.37
C HIS A 162 52.53 86.05 -0.16
N ALA A 163 52.18 86.98 0.72
CA ALA A 163 52.66 88.37 0.69
C ALA A 163 52.23 89.03 2.00
N VAL A 164 53.18 89.21 2.93
CA VAL A 164 53.04 90.21 3.99
C VAL A 164 53.65 91.49 3.44
N PRO A 165 52.87 92.54 3.14
CA PRO A 165 53.43 93.86 2.84
C PRO A 165 54.11 94.39 4.10
N ALA A 166 55.33 94.91 3.96
CA ALA A 166 56.19 95.43 5.03
C ALA A 166 55.64 96.67 5.78
N GLU A 167 54.38 97.04 5.55
CA GLU A 167 53.74 98.27 6.07
C GLU A 167 52.90 98.04 7.34
N LEU A 168 52.67 96.78 7.76
CA LEU A 168 51.90 96.48 8.97
C LEU A 168 52.76 96.30 10.23
N THR A 169 54.08 96.19 10.10
CA THR A 169 55.01 96.05 11.25
C THR A 169 55.33 97.37 11.94
N THR A 170 55.01 98.53 11.33
CA THR A 170 55.29 99.87 11.89
C THR A 170 54.11 100.52 12.61
N LYS A 171 52.91 99.91 12.63
CA LYS A 171 51.73 100.45 13.33
C LYS A 171 51.34 99.75 14.63
N LEU A 172 52.18 98.83 15.14
CA LEU A 172 51.87 98.09 16.37
C LEU A 172 52.35 98.75 17.68
N CYS A 173 52.87 99.98 17.64
CA CYS A 173 53.37 100.67 18.84
C CYS A 173 52.77 102.04 19.14
N GLN A 174 51.85 102.60 18.33
CA GLN A 174 51.32 103.93 18.60
C GLN A 174 49.86 104.06 18.16
N THR A 175 48.95 103.70 19.06
CA THR A 175 47.66 104.39 19.36
C THR A 175 46.91 103.55 20.39
N ALA A 176 47.18 103.80 21.66
CA ALA A 176 46.33 103.41 22.76
C ALA A 176 45.26 104.49 22.93
N ASP A 177 44.20 104.44 22.11
CA ASP A 177 43.00 105.24 22.31
C ASP A 177 42.04 104.46 23.23
N GLN A 178 41.61 105.06 24.34
CA GLN A 178 40.70 104.45 25.34
C GLN A 178 39.41 103.90 24.70
N THR A 179 38.95 104.47 23.58
CA THR A 179 37.74 104.06 22.86
C THR A 179 37.90 102.69 22.16
N GLN A 180 39.11 102.36 21.69
CA GLN A 180 39.39 101.09 21.02
C GLN A 180 39.58 99.94 22.03
N TYR A 181 40.07 100.26 23.24
CA TYR A 181 40.13 99.31 24.35
C TYR A 181 38.73 98.90 24.82
N ILE A 182 37.82 99.88 25.00
CA ILE A 182 36.42 99.64 25.39
C ILE A 182 35.68 98.81 24.32
N GLN A 183 35.92 99.10 23.03
CA GLN A 183 35.29 98.38 21.93
C GLN A 183 35.79 96.93 21.82
N ASN A 184 37.09 96.70 22.01
CA ASN A 184 37.66 95.34 22.06
C ASN A 184 37.19 94.57 23.30
N GLU A 185 37.01 95.23 24.45
CA GLU A 185 36.47 94.62 25.67
C GLU A 185 35.00 94.22 25.51
N SER A 186 34.18 95.05 24.86
CA SER A 186 32.80 94.71 24.51
C SER A 186 32.71 93.54 23.53
N LEU A 187 33.57 93.49 22.51
CA LEU A 187 33.62 92.38 21.56
C LEU A 187 34.10 91.08 22.23
N MET A 188 35.08 91.17 23.14
CA MET A 188 35.52 90.05 23.97
C MET A 188 34.39 89.50 24.83
N GLN A 189 33.58 90.36 25.45
CA GLN A 189 32.42 89.93 26.23
C GLN A 189 31.37 89.23 25.36
N ASP A 190 31.07 89.76 24.17
CA ASP A 190 30.11 89.14 23.24
C ASP A 190 30.61 87.78 22.71
N LEU A 191 31.89 87.69 22.32
CA LEU A 191 32.52 86.43 21.93
C LEU A 191 32.50 85.40 23.06
N ASN A 192 32.75 85.82 24.29
CA ASN A 192 32.73 84.91 25.44
C ASN A 192 31.30 84.43 25.75
N PHE A 193 30.30 85.31 25.57
CA PHE A 193 28.89 84.95 25.69
C PHE A 193 28.46 83.96 24.59
N GLN A 194 28.86 84.20 23.33
CA GLN A 194 28.60 83.27 22.22
C GLN A 194 29.31 81.92 22.41
N LEU A 195 30.55 81.91 22.90
CA LEU A 195 31.27 80.69 23.28
C LEU A 195 30.52 79.90 24.35
N SER A 196 30.03 80.59 25.39
CA SER A 196 29.25 79.95 26.46
C SER A 196 27.95 79.32 25.92
N LEU A 197 27.22 80.02 25.04
CA LEU A 197 26.04 79.46 24.39
C LEU A 197 26.37 78.24 23.52
N LYS A 198 27.49 78.28 22.78
CA LYS A 198 27.92 77.15 21.95
C LYS A 198 28.38 75.96 22.81
N GLU A 199 29.02 76.19 23.94
CA GLU A 199 29.34 75.14 24.92
C GLU A 199 28.07 74.49 25.48
N GLU A 200 27.03 75.28 25.76
CA GLU A 200 25.75 74.77 26.25
C GLU A 200 25.02 73.94 25.18
N GLU A 201 25.01 74.40 23.92
CA GLU A 201 24.49 73.64 22.78
C GLU A 201 25.25 72.30 22.59
N ILE A 202 26.58 72.32 22.62
CA ILE A 202 27.42 71.11 22.51
C ILE A 202 27.09 70.13 23.64
N ASN A 203 26.97 70.62 24.88
CA ASN A 203 26.65 69.78 26.04
C ASN A 203 25.23 69.19 25.93
N SER A 204 24.27 69.97 25.43
CA SER A 204 22.90 69.50 25.18
C SER A 204 22.86 68.39 24.13
N VAL A 205 23.53 68.59 22.98
CA VAL A 205 23.62 67.58 21.92
C VAL A 205 24.33 66.33 22.41
N LYS A 206 25.45 66.46 23.13
CA LYS A 206 26.18 65.32 23.70
C LYS A 206 25.31 64.50 24.64
N LYS A 207 24.51 65.16 25.50
CA LYS A 207 23.57 64.49 26.41
C LYS A 207 22.44 63.78 25.65
N SER A 208 21.92 64.38 24.58
CA SER A 208 20.93 63.75 23.70
C SER A 208 21.49 62.51 23.01
N MET A 209 22.70 62.61 22.45
CA MET A 209 23.39 61.49 21.81
C MET A 209 23.66 60.34 22.80
N LEU A 210 24.08 60.64 24.03
CA LEU A 210 24.29 59.62 25.07
C LEU A 210 22.99 58.85 25.37
N LYS A 211 21.89 59.57 25.57
CA LYS A 211 20.57 58.95 25.82
C LYS A 211 20.12 58.08 24.64
N ALA A 212 20.32 58.54 23.40
CA ALA A 212 20.00 57.78 22.21
C ALA A 212 20.86 56.52 22.09
N HIS A 213 22.16 56.63 22.39
CA HIS A 213 23.09 55.51 22.42
C HIS A 213 22.68 54.46 23.46
N ASP A 214 22.39 54.87 24.69
CA ASP A 214 21.97 53.97 25.76
C ASP A 214 20.66 53.26 25.42
N SER A 215 19.70 53.98 24.80
CA SER A 215 18.45 53.40 24.32
C SER A 215 18.67 52.36 23.21
N LEU A 216 19.59 52.61 22.27
CA LEU A 216 19.94 51.65 21.23
C LEU A 216 20.64 50.42 21.81
N LEU A 217 21.52 50.60 22.80
CA LEU A 217 22.23 49.50 23.45
C LEU A 217 21.27 48.50 24.12
N VAL A 218 20.21 49.01 24.76
CA VAL A 218 19.15 48.18 25.35
C VAL A 218 18.41 47.41 24.26
N LYS A 219 17.99 48.07 23.18
CA LYS A 219 17.30 47.41 22.06
C LYS A 219 18.14 46.34 21.37
N VAL A 220 19.44 46.58 21.20
CA VAL A 220 20.37 45.61 20.63
C VAL A 220 20.47 44.38 21.52
N SER A 221 20.60 44.59 22.84
CA SER A 221 20.63 43.49 23.83
C SER A 221 19.32 42.67 23.81
N GLU A 222 18.16 43.33 23.82
CA GLU A 222 16.86 42.65 23.72
C GLU A 222 16.73 41.82 22.43
N LYS A 223 17.17 42.39 21.30
CA LYS A 223 17.14 41.68 20.01
C LYS A 223 18.11 40.51 19.97
N TYR A 224 19.27 40.64 20.61
CA TYR A 224 20.24 39.56 20.74
C TYR A 224 19.67 38.40 21.55
N GLU A 225 19.04 38.67 22.69
CA GLU A 225 18.37 37.64 23.51
C GLU A 225 17.21 36.98 22.76
N GLN A 226 16.40 37.74 22.04
CA GLN A 226 15.35 37.19 21.16
C GLN A 226 15.94 36.26 20.09
N ASN A 227 17.04 36.66 19.45
CA ASN A 227 17.70 35.82 18.44
C ASN A 227 18.25 34.53 19.05
N LEU A 228 18.82 34.62 20.26
CA LEU A 228 19.32 33.45 20.98
C LEU A 228 18.20 32.48 21.35
N ALA A 229 17.05 32.99 21.81
CA ALA A 229 15.87 32.18 22.11
C ALA A 229 15.34 31.48 20.85
N LEU A 230 15.17 32.21 19.75
CA LEU A 230 14.73 31.64 18.47
C LEU A 230 15.68 30.54 17.97
N ARG A 231 17.00 30.74 18.07
CA ARG A 231 17.98 29.71 17.71
C ARG A 231 17.87 28.45 18.55
N LYS A 232 17.52 28.56 19.84
CA LYS A 232 17.26 27.39 20.68
C LYS A 232 16.02 26.65 20.22
N THR A 233 14.92 27.36 19.96
CA THR A 233 13.68 26.77 19.45
C THR A 233 13.88 26.06 18.11
N VAL A 234 14.60 26.68 17.17
CA VAL A 234 14.91 26.06 15.88
C VAL A 234 15.67 24.74 16.05
N ARG A 235 16.69 24.71 16.93
CA ARG A 235 17.44 23.47 17.19
C ARG A 235 16.56 22.37 17.78
N THR A 236 15.65 22.72 18.70
CA THR A 236 14.71 21.75 19.27
C THR A 236 13.80 21.17 18.19
N LEU A 237 13.21 22.02 17.36
CA LEU A 237 12.37 21.58 16.24
C LEU A 237 13.15 20.74 15.21
N GLU A 238 14.41 21.07 14.94
CA GLU A 238 15.28 20.26 14.06
C GLU A 238 15.60 18.87 14.65
N CYS A 239 15.70 18.75 15.97
CA CYS A 239 15.81 17.45 16.64
C CYS A 239 14.51 16.65 16.52
N GLU A 240 13.37 17.25 16.85
CA GLU A 240 12.05 16.61 16.76
C GLU A 240 11.74 16.15 15.33
N LEU A 241 12.10 16.95 14.33
CA LEU A 241 11.89 16.59 12.92
C LEU A 241 12.73 15.38 12.52
N ARG A 242 13.97 15.25 13.02
CA ARG A 242 14.80 14.06 12.79
C ARG A 242 14.22 12.82 13.45
N GLU A 243 13.76 12.94 14.69
CA GLU A 243 13.12 11.83 15.41
C GLU A 243 11.85 11.34 14.69
N MET A 244 10.98 12.27 14.27
CA MET A 244 9.81 11.92 13.47
C MET A 244 10.18 11.28 12.12
N SER A 245 11.25 11.76 11.47
CA SER A 245 11.73 11.16 10.21
C SER A 245 12.22 9.72 10.41
N GLU A 246 12.88 9.43 11.52
CA GLU A 246 13.32 8.07 11.87
C GLU A 246 12.11 7.17 12.18
N GLU A 247 11.11 7.70 12.88
CA GLU A 247 9.87 6.97 13.15
C GLU A 247 9.10 6.64 11.85
N ILE A 248 9.03 7.57 10.91
CA ILE A 248 8.42 7.32 9.58
C ILE A 248 9.17 6.20 8.87
N GLN A 249 10.51 6.25 8.84
CA GLN A 249 11.32 5.20 8.20
C GLN A 249 11.09 3.83 8.84
N ASN A 250 10.96 3.76 10.16
CA ASN A 250 10.66 2.52 10.88
C ASN A 250 9.27 1.99 10.52
N ARG A 251 8.26 2.88 10.44
CA ARG A 251 6.91 2.51 10.03
C ARG A 251 6.87 2.02 8.58
N ASP A 252 7.59 2.66 7.67
CA ASP A 252 7.70 2.24 6.26
C ASP A 252 8.35 0.87 6.13
N SER A 253 9.36 0.57 6.97
CA SER A 253 10.01 -0.74 7.01
C SER A 253 9.03 -1.83 7.47
N LEU A 254 8.23 -1.55 8.51
CA LEU A 254 7.18 -2.46 8.97
C LEU A 254 6.08 -2.67 7.92
N ILE A 255 5.68 -1.61 7.21
CA ILE A 255 4.70 -1.72 6.12
C ILE A 255 5.23 -2.64 5.02
N ALA A 256 6.51 -2.51 4.65
CA ALA A 256 7.14 -3.38 3.66
C ALA A 256 7.14 -4.86 4.10
N GLU A 257 7.48 -5.16 5.36
CA GLU A 257 7.41 -6.53 5.91
C GLU A 257 5.98 -7.09 5.88
N LEU A 258 4.99 -6.30 6.30
CA LEU A 258 3.58 -6.70 6.28
C LEU A 258 3.05 -6.95 4.86
N GLN A 259 3.54 -6.18 3.87
CA GLN A 259 3.20 -6.40 2.47
C GLN A 259 3.75 -7.74 1.96
N VAL A 260 4.98 -8.10 2.33
CA VAL A 260 5.56 -9.41 1.99
C VAL A 260 4.73 -10.54 2.61
N GLN A 261 4.44 -10.48 3.92
CA GLN A 261 3.59 -11.49 4.58
C GLN A 261 2.20 -11.61 3.94
N ARG A 262 1.60 -10.48 3.53
CA ARG A 262 0.32 -10.49 2.82
C ARG A 262 0.41 -11.27 1.50
N THR A 263 1.49 -11.12 0.75
CA THR A 263 1.67 -11.86 -0.51
C THR A 263 1.87 -13.35 -0.29
N GLU A 264 2.62 -13.74 0.73
CA GLU A 264 2.80 -15.15 1.12
C GLU A 264 1.47 -15.78 1.51
N ASN A 265 0.69 -15.11 2.37
CA ASN A 265 -0.64 -15.58 2.78
C ASN A 265 -1.62 -15.74 1.61
N VAL A 266 -1.56 -14.86 0.61
CA VAL A 266 -2.38 -14.98 -0.61
C VAL A 266 -1.98 -16.22 -1.41
N GLU A 267 -0.69 -16.53 -1.50
CA GLU A 267 -0.21 -17.70 -2.23
C GLU A 267 -0.56 -19.00 -1.50
N ASP A 268 -0.40 -19.03 -0.17
CA ASP A 268 -0.86 -20.15 0.67
C ASP A 268 -2.38 -20.35 0.55
N GLY A 269 -3.15 -19.26 0.49
CA GLY A 269 -4.59 -19.30 0.25
C GLY A 269 -4.96 -19.98 -1.08
N LYS A 270 -4.25 -19.66 -2.17
CA LYS A 270 -4.46 -20.33 -3.47
C LYS A 270 -4.07 -21.80 -3.44
N GLN A 271 -2.99 -22.15 -2.74
CA GLN A 271 -2.59 -23.54 -2.57
C GLN A 271 -3.65 -24.34 -1.81
N LEU A 272 -4.20 -23.75 -0.75
CA LEU A 272 -5.29 -24.36 0.01
C LEU A 272 -6.56 -24.53 -0.83
N GLU A 273 -6.96 -23.52 -1.60
CA GLU A 273 -8.11 -23.57 -2.51
C GLU A 273 -7.94 -24.70 -3.56
N ASN A 274 -6.76 -24.80 -4.16
CA ASN A 274 -6.44 -25.89 -5.10
C ASN A 274 -6.50 -27.27 -4.43
N ALA A 275 -6.01 -27.38 -3.19
CA ALA A 275 -6.09 -28.63 -2.42
C ALA A 275 -7.55 -29.01 -2.09
N MET A 276 -8.38 -28.03 -1.75
CA MET A 276 -9.82 -28.23 -1.51
C MET A 276 -10.53 -28.72 -2.78
N LEU A 277 -10.29 -28.10 -3.93
CA LEU A 277 -10.85 -28.55 -5.22
C LEU A 277 -10.44 -29.99 -5.55
N GLN A 278 -9.18 -30.37 -5.30
CA GLN A 278 -8.72 -31.75 -5.50
C GLN A 278 -9.42 -32.74 -4.55
N LEU A 279 -9.67 -32.35 -3.30
CA LEU A 279 -10.41 -33.18 -2.35
C LEU A 279 -11.86 -33.36 -2.78
N GLU A 280 -12.54 -32.31 -3.24
CA GLU A 280 -13.91 -32.41 -3.76
C GLU A 280 -14.00 -33.36 -4.97
N MET A 281 -13.04 -33.28 -5.89
CA MET A 281 -12.96 -34.22 -7.01
C MET A 281 -12.77 -35.67 -6.54
N LYS A 282 -11.87 -35.89 -5.58
CA LYS A 282 -11.62 -37.23 -5.01
C LYS A 282 -12.83 -37.77 -4.26
N ASP A 283 -13.55 -36.94 -3.50
CA ASP A 283 -14.79 -37.31 -2.83
C ASP A 283 -15.88 -37.70 -3.84
N GLY A 284 -15.96 -36.99 -4.97
CA GLY A 284 -16.81 -37.36 -6.10
C GLY A 284 -16.49 -38.76 -6.63
N ILE A 285 -15.20 -39.07 -6.83
CA ILE A 285 -14.75 -40.40 -7.27
C ILE A 285 -15.06 -41.47 -6.21
N ILE A 286 -14.82 -41.19 -4.93
CA ILE A 286 -15.11 -42.12 -3.83
C ILE A 286 -16.59 -42.46 -3.80
N LYS A 287 -17.48 -41.47 -3.95
CA LYS A 287 -18.94 -41.69 -4.02
C LYS A 287 -19.31 -42.58 -5.20
N GLN A 288 -18.77 -42.32 -6.39
CA GLN A 288 -19.02 -43.16 -7.57
C GLN A 288 -18.56 -44.60 -7.35
N LEU A 289 -17.35 -44.81 -6.83
CA LEU A 289 -16.83 -46.14 -6.51
C LEU A 289 -17.67 -46.85 -5.45
N HIS A 290 -18.17 -46.11 -4.46
CA HIS A 290 -19.04 -46.64 -3.42
C HIS A 290 -20.37 -47.13 -4.02
N ASP A 291 -21.01 -46.32 -4.85
CA ASP A 291 -22.27 -46.68 -5.53
C ASP A 291 -22.09 -47.91 -6.44
N GLU A 292 -20.98 -47.97 -7.18
CA GLU A 292 -20.63 -49.13 -8.01
C GLU A 292 -20.42 -50.40 -7.17
N LEU A 293 -19.74 -50.29 -6.03
CA LEU A 293 -19.50 -51.40 -5.12
C LEU A 293 -20.83 -51.90 -4.53
N THR A 294 -21.67 -51.00 -4.02
CA THR A 294 -22.99 -51.35 -3.49
C THR A 294 -23.86 -52.03 -4.54
N LYS A 295 -23.84 -51.56 -5.79
CA LYS A 295 -24.56 -52.21 -6.90
C LYS A 295 -24.05 -53.62 -7.15
N LYS A 296 -22.72 -53.82 -7.20
CA LYS A 296 -22.11 -55.15 -7.37
C LYS A 296 -22.44 -56.09 -6.22
N GLU A 297 -22.39 -55.62 -4.97
CA GLU A 297 -22.78 -56.39 -3.80
C GLU A 297 -24.22 -56.89 -3.88
N LEU A 298 -25.14 -56.00 -4.30
CA LEU A 298 -26.55 -56.34 -4.45
C LEU A 298 -26.78 -57.36 -5.59
N ASP A 299 -26.06 -57.23 -6.71
CA ASP A 299 -26.09 -58.20 -7.80
C ASP A 299 -25.52 -59.57 -7.38
N TYR A 300 -24.42 -59.61 -6.63
CA TYR A 300 -23.88 -60.85 -6.07
C TYR A 300 -24.85 -61.51 -5.09
N LYS A 301 -25.48 -60.73 -4.22
CA LYS A 301 -26.49 -61.24 -3.29
C LYS A 301 -27.66 -61.87 -4.04
N ARG A 302 -28.18 -61.21 -5.09
CA ARG A 302 -29.25 -61.75 -5.94
C ARG A 302 -28.83 -63.07 -6.60
N LYS A 303 -27.63 -63.14 -7.17
CA LYS A 303 -27.10 -64.37 -7.78
C LYS A 303 -26.96 -65.51 -6.77
N CYS A 304 -26.50 -65.23 -5.55
CA CYS A 304 -26.43 -66.22 -4.47
C CYS A 304 -27.82 -66.72 -4.08
N GLU A 305 -28.81 -65.84 -3.97
CA GLU A 305 -30.20 -66.22 -3.67
C GLU A 305 -30.82 -67.06 -4.80
N GLU A 306 -30.57 -66.72 -6.06
CA GLU A 306 -31.00 -67.50 -7.23
C GLU A 306 -30.34 -68.88 -7.26
N MET A 307 -29.02 -68.95 -7.03
CA MET A 307 -28.29 -70.20 -6.95
C MET A 307 -28.81 -71.08 -5.80
N GLN A 308 -29.08 -70.48 -4.64
CA GLN A 308 -29.64 -71.20 -3.49
C GLN A 308 -31.03 -71.76 -3.81
N LYS A 309 -31.90 -70.98 -4.46
CA LYS A 309 -33.21 -71.47 -4.92
C LYS A 309 -33.06 -72.65 -5.88
N SER A 310 -32.20 -72.51 -6.89
CA SER A 310 -31.91 -73.58 -7.85
C SER A 310 -31.42 -74.86 -7.15
N MET A 311 -30.47 -74.73 -6.22
CA MET A 311 -29.96 -75.85 -5.42
C MET A 311 -31.06 -76.53 -4.62
N THR A 312 -31.96 -75.76 -3.96
CA THR A 312 -33.07 -76.35 -3.21
C THR A 312 -34.09 -77.06 -4.10
N THR A 313 -34.33 -76.57 -5.32
CA THR A 313 -35.22 -77.23 -6.29
C THR A 313 -34.61 -78.54 -6.76
N LEU A 314 -33.35 -78.53 -7.19
CA LEU A 314 -32.64 -79.74 -7.61
C LEU A 314 -32.56 -80.78 -6.48
N GLN A 315 -32.35 -80.34 -5.24
CA GLN A 315 -32.36 -81.25 -4.09
C GLN A 315 -33.72 -81.95 -3.94
N LYS A 316 -34.83 -81.22 -4.05
CA LYS A 316 -36.19 -81.79 -4.00
C LYS A 316 -36.45 -82.76 -5.16
N GLU A 317 -36.00 -82.44 -6.37
CA GLU A 317 -36.12 -83.32 -7.54
C GLU A 317 -35.32 -84.61 -7.37
N CYS A 318 -34.08 -84.52 -6.85
CA CYS A 318 -33.26 -85.68 -6.51
C CYS A 318 -33.92 -86.56 -5.44
N ASP A 319 -34.47 -85.96 -4.39
CA ASP A 319 -35.17 -86.69 -3.32
C ASP A 319 -36.44 -87.38 -3.85
N LEU A 320 -37.21 -86.71 -4.71
CA LEU A 320 -38.39 -87.29 -5.37
C LEU A 320 -38.01 -88.46 -6.29
N ALA A 321 -37.00 -88.27 -7.15
CA ALA A 321 -36.51 -89.31 -8.05
C ALA A 321 -36.01 -90.54 -7.27
N LYS A 322 -35.37 -90.33 -6.11
CA LYS A 322 -34.94 -91.40 -5.22
C LYS A 322 -36.12 -92.17 -4.63
N LEU A 323 -37.18 -91.48 -4.19
CA LEU A 323 -38.42 -92.10 -3.69
C LEU A 323 -39.13 -92.89 -4.81
N GLU A 324 -39.25 -92.32 -6.00
CA GLU A 324 -39.84 -93.00 -7.17
C GLU A 324 -39.06 -94.27 -7.54
N TRP A 325 -37.73 -94.18 -7.54
CA TRP A 325 -36.88 -95.34 -7.83
C TRP A 325 -37.01 -96.43 -6.77
N GLN A 326 -37.04 -96.07 -5.48
CA GLN A 326 -37.30 -97.01 -4.38
C GLN A 326 -38.68 -97.68 -4.50
N ALA A 327 -39.72 -96.91 -4.84
CA ALA A 327 -41.06 -97.43 -5.05
C ALA A 327 -41.11 -98.43 -6.23
N ARG A 328 -40.40 -98.13 -7.34
CA ARG A 328 -40.27 -99.05 -8.48
C ARG A 328 -39.56 -100.35 -8.12
N ILE A 329 -38.49 -100.27 -7.31
CA ILE A 329 -37.80 -101.47 -6.80
C ILE A 329 -38.75 -102.31 -5.95
N SER A 330 -39.41 -101.71 -4.97
CA SER A 330 -40.35 -102.43 -4.09
C SER A 330 -41.46 -103.11 -4.91
N ALA A 331 -42.05 -102.40 -5.88
CA ALA A 331 -43.08 -102.98 -6.75
C ALA A 331 -42.53 -104.15 -7.60
N SER A 332 -41.30 -104.04 -8.10
CA SER A 332 -40.63 -105.12 -8.82
C SER A 332 -40.32 -106.31 -7.90
N GLU A 333 -39.90 -106.07 -6.66
CA GLU A 333 -39.66 -107.11 -5.66
C GLU A 333 -40.95 -107.85 -5.29
N ASP A 334 -42.06 -107.12 -5.12
CA ASP A 334 -43.39 -107.69 -4.89
C ASP A 334 -43.85 -108.55 -6.07
N GLN A 335 -43.64 -108.09 -7.31
CA GLN A 335 -43.90 -108.88 -8.53
C GLN A 335 -43.06 -110.16 -8.58
N ILE A 336 -41.76 -110.07 -8.27
CA ILE A 336 -40.89 -111.24 -8.19
C ILE A 336 -41.38 -112.21 -7.10
N ALA A 337 -41.82 -111.72 -5.95
CA ALA A 337 -42.37 -112.54 -4.88
C ALA A 337 -43.66 -113.27 -5.29
N LEU A 338 -44.58 -112.59 -5.99
CA LEU A 338 -45.78 -113.18 -6.56
C LEU A 338 -45.44 -114.27 -7.58
N LEU A 339 -44.53 -113.99 -8.52
CA LEU A 339 -44.07 -114.97 -9.52
C LEU A 339 -43.40 -116.18 -8.86
N ARG A 340 -42.59 -115.97 -7.81
CA ARG A 340 -42.01 -117.07 -7.03
C ARG A 340 -43.08 -117.94 -6.37
N LYS A 341 -44.10 -117.32 -5.76
CA LYS A 341 -45.22 -118.04 -5.14
C LYS A 341 -46.02 -118.84 -6.17
N GLU A 342 -46.26 -118.27 -7.33
CA GLU A 342 -46.95 -118.92 -8.44
C GLU A 342 -46.12 -120.07 -9.02
N ASN A 343 -44.82 -119.89 -9.22
CA ASN A 343 -43.91 -120.96 -9.62
C ASN A 343 -43.92 -122.12 -8.61
N VAL A 344 -43.90 -121.84 -7.30
CA VAL A 344 -44.03 -122.87 -6.26
C VAL A 344 -45.38 -123.60 -6.35
N ARG A 345 -46.48 -122.88 -6.61
CA ARG A 345 -47.81 -123.47 -6.81
C ARG A 345 -47.84 -124.40 -8.01
N VAL A 346 -47.30 -123.95 -9.16
CA VAL A 346 -47.18 -124.73 -10.38
C VAL A 346 -46.32 -125.96 -10.17
N VAL A 347 -45.15 -125.83 -9.54
CA VAL A 347 -44.26 -126.97 -9.21
C VAL A 347 -44.96 -127.97 -8.30
N ARG A 348 -45.69 -127.51 -7.26
CA ARG A 348 -46.50 -128.40 -6.41
C ARG A 348 -47.59 -129.12 -7.21
N MET A 349 -48.29 -128.42 -8.09
CA MET A 349 -49.33 -129.00 -8.93
C MET A 349 -48.75 -130.05 -9.89
N LEU A 350 -47.60 -129.76 -10.50
CA LEU A 350 -46.88 -130.71 -11.33
C LEU A 350 -46.42 -131.93 -10.51
N LEU A 351 -45.87 -131.74 -9.31
CA LEU A 351 -45.52 -132.85 -8.42
C LEU A 351 -46.76 -133.70 -8.05
N VAL A 352 -47.87 -133.09 -7.64
CA VAL A 352 -49.09 -133.81 -7.25
C VAL A 352 -49.72 -134.55 -8.43
N ASN A 353 -49.72 -133.97 -9.63
CA ASN A 353 -50.40 -134.56 -10.78
C ASN A 353 -49.50 -135.49 -11.61
N LEU A 354 -48.20 -135.20 -11.75
CA LEU A 354 -47.27 -136.02 -12.54
C LEU A 354 -46.53 -137.07 -11.72
N CYS A 355 -46.22 -136.87 -10.43
CA CYS A 355 -45.54 -137.93 -9.66
C CYS A 355 -46.36 -139.22 -9.59
N PRO A 356 -47.69 -139.21 -9.33
CA PRO A 356 -48.46 -140.46 -9.32
C PRO A 356 -48.48 -141.14 -10.68
N ILE A 357 -48.55 -140.37 -11.77
CA ILE A 357 -48.54 -140.89 -13.15
C ILE A 357 -47.18 -141.51 -13.47
N LEU A 358 -46.09 -140.79 -13.23
CA LEU A 358 -44.72 -141.26 -13.45
C LEU A 358 -44.39 -142.45 -12.54
N PHE A 359 -44.89 -142.46 -11.30
CA PHE A 359 -44.75 -143.58 -10.38
C PHE A 359 -45.53 -144.81 -10.86
N GLN A 360 -46.76 -144.63 -11.38
CA GLN A 360 -47.51 -145.69 -12.04
C GLN A 360 -46.80 -146.23 -13.30
N GLU A 361 -46.24 -145.35 -14.14
CA GLU A 361 -45.47 -145.78 -15.31
C GLU A 361 -44.20 -146.53 -14.92
N LYS A 362 -43.48 -146.09 -13.88
CA LYS A 362 -42.31 -146.80 -13.34
C LYS A 362 -42.69 -148.15 -12.74
N LEU A 363 -43.83 -148.23 -12.03
CA LEU A 363 -44.39 -149.49 -11.53
C LEU A 363 -44.75 -150.43 -12.67
N LYS A 364 -45.41 -149.95 -13.73
CA LYS A 364 -45.69 -150.75 -14.93
C LYS A 364 -44.40 -151.23 -15.62
N ALA A 365 -43.38 -150.38 -15.72
CA ALA A 365 -42.09 -150.75 -16.28
C ALA A 365 -41.36 -151.80 -15.43
N ASN A 366 -41.37 -151.66 -14.10
CA ASN A 366 -40.78 -152.63 -13.18
C ASN A 366 -41.55 -153.96 -13.17
N GLN A 367 -42.88 -153.93 -13.26
CA GLN A 367 -43.71 -155.12 -13.44
C GLN A 367 -43.31 -155.86 -14.72
N LYS A 368 -43.12 -155.13 -15.82
CA LYS A 368 -42.66 -155.68 -17.10
C LYS A 368 -41.25 -156.29 -17.01
N ASN A 369 -40.35 -155.70 -16.23
CA ASN A 369 -39.01 -156.24 -15.96
C ASN A 369 -39.05 -157.47 -15.06
N LEU A 370 -39.92 -157.51 -14.05
CA LEU A 370 -40.18 -158.69 -13.21
C LEU A 370 -40.76 -159.85 -14.03
N ASP A 371 -41.67 -159.57 -14.97
CA ASP A 371 -42.19 -160.58 -15.89
C ASP A 371 -41.11 -161.12 -16.83
N LYS A 372 -40.21 -160.25 -17.33
CA LYS A 372 -39.01 -160.69 -18.07
C LYS A 372 -38.07 -161.56 -17.21
N LEU A 373 -37.86 -161.22 -15.94
CA LEU A 373 -37.07 -162.02 -15.00
C LEU A 373 -37.74 -163.36 -14.69
N ARG A 374 -39.08 -163.41 -14.55
CA ARG A 374 -39.82 -164.68 -14.42
C ARG A 374 -39.70 -165.56 -15.65
N VAL A 375 -39.69 -164.98 -16.84
CA VAL A 375 -39.42 -165.70 -18.10
C VAL A 375 -37.97 -166.18 -18.15
N GLY A 376 -37.01 -165.35 -17.74
CA GLY A 376 -35.59 -165.72 -17.64
C GLY A 376 -35.31 -166.85 -16.64
N ILE A 377 -35.97 -166.85 -15.48
CA ILE A 377 -35.85 -167.91 -14.46
C ILE A 377 -36.51 -169.22 -14.93
N ARG A 378 -37.59 -169.17 -15.72
CA ARG A 378 -38.16 -170.37 -16.35
C ARG A 378 -37.26 -170.98 -17.43
N LEU A 379 -36.45 -170.16 -18.10
CA LEU A 379 -35.49 -170.62 -19.12
C LEU A 379 -34.17 -171.16 -18.51
N TYR A 380 -33.90 -170.90 -17.23
CA TYR A 380 -32.71 -171.39 -16.52
C TYR A 380 -32.96 -172.69 -15.72
N LEU A 381 -34.20 -173.19 -15.70
CA LEU A 381 -34.65 -174.41 -15.01
C LEU A 381 -35.05 -175.55 -15.99
N GLN A 382 -34.63 -175.45 -17.25
CA GLN A 382 -34.53 -176.53 -18.23
C GLN A 382 -33.07 -176.64 -18.67
#